data_AF-A0A011UCU7-F1
#
_entry.id   AF-A0A011UCU7-F1
#
_cell.length_a   1.000
_cell.length_b   1.000
_cell.length_c   1.000
_cell.angle_alpha   90.00
_cell.angle_beta   90.00
_cell.angle_gamma   90.00
#
_symmetry.space_group_name_H-M   'P 1'
#
loop_
_entity.id
_entity.type
_entity.pdbx_description
1 polymer ?
#
loop_
_entity_poly.entity_id
_entity_poly.type
_entity_poly.pdbx_seq_one_letter_code
_entity_poly.pdbx_strand_id
1 'polypeptide(L)'
;MANMEDIYDFYNNKFSRLSFDDAWTKTTGNDINVYINTGIVNNACWSPSIQSFIIGHGDGSGSLKNISLAAGSDVLCHEFTHAVTEYETSLDWAYFGTAGAIDEAYSDIMACIFDGNWTIGEDVAYKDLRNIRLPSISGDGYYPSYFGDYSTSSTYEGFIDYKTNDYDYGGVHLNSTVISHSAYLMSKKGLDQDKLGKLWYKSLCMGYGKHSDFYDVRQNVTKAAKKLKFTDSEKEIIRQSFDEVKIDKSCEEDSKYFKYADSKTLAVDVVEDNIAISGMIVEATQSNSETKKGICNVDIALTDNDDKNINNVISDINGMYETIIEHKSGLKLELSKEGYIPETYYVNNIGAVQKEVYCDTIELISISDSGKGGASGKIISASTGVGVAGLTLNLRKGINNIYTDVITESNTSSNGTYSFNNIEAGNYTMEIVDNSSRTEKYITTYVNIKVMGGKIITDQNGVVSTNLEKNQVRIVLTWGIKPNDLDSHMLSNNIGNIFHVYYGNKTHYDGEKLVCMLDLDDITSFGPETTTLYNPNVGVYQFYIHNYSGEYPLSKSNACVKVYLSGDSYPKYTFNVPEGSGRIWDVFCYNSATKTVTAINSIR
;
A
#
# COMPACT_ATOMS: atom_id res chain seq x y z
N MET A 1 23.97 30.16 10.76
CA MET A 1 23.05 29.38 9.92
C MET A 1 23.12 27.99 10.47
N ALA A 2 21.98 27.42 10.85
CA ALA A 2 21.92 26.02 11.22
C ALA A 2 22.38 25.15 10.06
N ASN A 3 23.04 24.04 10.36
CA ASN A 3 23.65 23.19 9.35
C ASN A 3 22.69 22.07 8.98
N MET A 4 22.23 22.06 7.73
CA MET A 4 21.36 20.99 7.21
C MET A 4 22.05 19.62 7.24
N GLU A 5 23.39 19.60 7.23
CA GLU A 5 24.19 18.39 7.42
C GLU A 5 23.99 17.79 8.82
N ASP A 6 23.85 18.60 9.87
CA ASP A 6 23.64 18.10 11.23
C ASP A 6 22.27 17.40 11.35
N ILE A 7 21.26 17.91 10.64
CA ILE A 7 19.92 17.31 10.57
C ILE A 7 19.95 16.01 9.77
N TYR A 8 20.66 16.00 8.64
CA TYR A 8 20.92 14.80 7.87
C TYR A 8 21.59 13.73 8.75
N ASP A 9 22.65 14.10 9.47
CA ASP A 9 23.40 13.21 10.35
C ASP A 9 22.56 12.73 11.52
N PHE A 10 21.68 13.56 12.07
CA PHE A 10 20.73 13.15 13.09
C PHE A 10 19.83 12.02 12.59
N TYR A 11 19.20 12.19 11.43
CA TYR A 11 18.34 11.17 10.84
C TYR A 11 19.11 9.89 10.47
N ASN A 12 20.29 10.04 9.88
CA ASN A 12 21.15 8.93 9.49
C ASN A 12 21.67 8.16 10.71
N ASN A 13 22.26 8.84 11.68
CA ASN A 13 22.90 8.19 12.83
C ASN A 13 21.86 7.59 13.79
N LYS A 14 20.74 8.28 14.04
CA LYS A 14 19.76 7.85 15.03
C LYS A 14 18.76 6.83 14.48
N PHE A 15 18.43 6.92 13.20
CA PHE A 15 17.37 6.14 12.57
C PHE A 15 17.80 5.31 11.36
N SER A 16 19.05 5.45 10.92
CA SER A 16 19.55 4.85 9.68
C SER A 16 18.76 5.28 8.46
N ARG A 17 18.27 6.53 8.48
CA ARG A 17 17.56 7.16 7.36
C ARG A 17 18.52 8.03 6.55
N LEU A 18 18.66 7.75 5.25
CA LEU A 18 19.54 8.54 4.38
C LEU A 18 18.75 9.69 3.74
N SER A 19 18.89 10.92 4.25
CA SER A 19 18.11 12.09 3.78
C SER A 19 16.61 12.01 4.08
N PHE A 20 15.83 12.97 3.58
CA PHE A 20 14.38 13.06 3.82
C PHE A 20 13.59 12.00 3.06
N ASP A 21 14.07 11.50 1.93
CA ASP A 21 13.45 10.50 1.06
C ASP A 21 13.95 9.07 1.31
N ASP A 22 14.80 8.92 2.33
CA ASP A 22 15.54 7.69 2.63
C ASP A 22 16.39 7.20 1.43
N ALA A 23 16.85 8.10 0.55
CA ALA A 23 17.58 7.87 -0.69
C ALA A 23 18.38 6.54 -0.74
N TRP A 24 17.78 5.55 -1.41
CA TRP A 24 18.21 4.16 -1.48
C TRP A 24 19.36 3.92 -2.51
N THR A 25 20.11 4.97 -2.87
CA THR A 25 21.26 4.93 -3.78
C THR A 25 22.37 5.89 -3.37
N LYS A 26 23.56 5.32 -3.11
CA LYS A 26 24.85 5.94 -2.75
C LYS A 26 25.13 5.95 -1.25
N THR A 27 26.41 6.02 -0.96
CA THR A 27 27.00 6.36 0.34
C THR A 27 26.59 7.76 0.86
N THR A 28 25.71 8.50 0.17
CA THR A 28 25.15 9.82 0.49
C THR A 28 23.74 9.95 -0.11
N GLY A 29 22.80 10.67 0.54
CA GLY A 29 21.42 10.83 0.03
C GLY A 29 21.29 11.76 -1.19
N ASN A 30 20.05 12.04 -1.63
CA ASN A 30 19.76 13.03 -2.68
C ASN A 30 20.20 14.44 -2.27
N ASP A 31 20.50 15.30 -3.26
CA ASP A 31 20.86 16.70 -3.01
C ASP A 31 19.73 17.40 -2.25
N ILE A 32 20.03 17.90 -1.05
CA ILE A 32 19.10 18.68 -0.25
C ILE A 32 19.16 20.13 -0.75
N ASN A 33 18.15 20.53 -1.53
CA ASN A 33 18.03 21.89 -2.03
C ASN A 33 17.37 22.79 -0.97
N VAL A 34 18.12 23.79 -0.52
CA VAL A 34 17.63 24.82 0.42
C VAL A 34 17.72 26.18 -0.25
N TYR A 35 16.56 26.80 -0.48
CA TYR A 35 16.46 28.14 -1.03
C TYR A 35 16.28 29.15 0.10
N ILE A 36 17.27 30.03 0.29
CA ILE A 36 17.29 30.97 1.42
C ILE A 36 17.00 32.39 0.93
N ASN A 37 16.13 33.11 1.65
CA ASN A 37 15.77 34.51 1.44
C ASN A 37 15.23 34.79 0.02
N THR A 38 14.38 33.90 -0.49
CA THR A 38 13.78 33.95 -1.84
C THR A 38 12.75 35.08 -2.04
N GLY A 39 12.60 35.98 -1.07
CA GLY A 39 11.53 36.99 -1.02
C GLY A 39 10.33 36.57 -0.18
N ILE A 40 10.33 35.36 0.39
CA ILE A 40 9.39 34.94 1.44
C ILE A 40 9.77 35.65 2.75
N VAL A 41 8.76 36.27 3.37
CA VAL A 41 8.91 37.01 4.63
C VAL A 41 8.18 36.25 5.74
N ASN A 42 8.81 36.15 6.92
CA ASN A 42 8.22 35.54 8.12
C ASN A 42 7.74 34.09 7.96
N ASN A 43 8.36 33.29 7.08
CA ASN A 43 7.97 31.89 6.90
C ASN A 43 9.13 30.99 6.44
N ALA A 44 9.02 29.69 6.73
CA ALA A 44 9.82 28.61 6.16
C ALA A 44 8.84 27.47 5.77
N CYS A 45 9.16 26.71 4.73
CA CYS A 45 8.36 25.54 4.36
C CYS A 45 9.18 24.48 3.61
N TRP A 46 8.78 23.23 3.75
CA TRP A 46 9.00 22.20 2.74
C TRP A 46 8.03 22.41 1.55
N SER A 47 8.56 22.32 0.32
CA SER A 47 7.76 22.42 -0.91
C SER A 47 7.79 21.09 -1.68
N PRO A 48 6.73 20.27 -1.60
CA PRO A 48 6.67 18.98 -2.30
C PRO A 48 6.83 19.10 -3.82
N SER A 49 6.23 20.14 -4.42
CA SER A 49 6.16 20.32 -5.88
C SER A 49 7.51 20.52 -6.56
N ILE A 50 8.48 21.07 -5.83
CA ILE A 50 9.86 21.28 -6.31
C ILE A 50 10.88 20.54 -5.44
N GLN A 51 10.42 19.67 -4.53
CA GLN A 51 11.22 18.89 -3.60
C GLN A 51 12.34 19.68 -2.93
N SER A 52 12.00 20.84 -2.36
CA SER A 52 12.99 21.76 -1.81
C SER A 52 12.50 22.49 -0.57
N PHE A 53 13.45 22.87 0.28
CA PHE A 53 13.21 23.70 1.46
C PHE A 53 13.25 25.18 1.07
N ILE A 54 12.20 25.93 1.37
CA ILE A 54 12.11 27.37 1.11
C ILE A 54 12.16 28.09 2.44
N ILE A 55 13.25 28.82 2.69
CA ILE A 55 13.51 29.51 3.96
C ILE A 55 13.48 31.01 3.75
N GLY A 56 12.53 31.68 4.40
CA GLY A 56 12.37 33.12 4.35
C GLY A 56 13.23 33.89 5.34
N HIS A 57 13.01 35.20 5.33
CA HIS A 57 13.64 36.15 6.25
C HIS A 57 12.58 36.76 7.17
N GLY A 58 12.88 36.82 8.46
CA GLY A 58 12.05 37.54 9.42
C GLY A 58 12.16 39.03 9.20
N ASP A 59 11.05 39.78 9.17
CA ASP A 59 11.08 41.24 8.92
C ASP A 59 11.35 42.07 10.18
N GLY A 60 11.48 41.42 11.34
CA GLY A 60 11.65 42.08 12.63
C GLY A 60 10.36 42.62 13.23
N SER A 61 9.20 42.28 12.66
CA SER A 61 7.87 42.61 13.18
C SER A 61 7.18 41.38 13.77
N GLY A 62 6.25 41.61 14.70
CA GLY A 62 5.57 40.52 15.42
C GLY A 62 6.55 39.68 16.25
N SER A 63 6.40 38.35 16.20
CA SER A 63 7.18 37.42 17.03
C SER A 63 8.59 37.13 16.50
N LEU A 64 8.89 37.44 15.23
CA LEU A 64 10.15 37.10 14.55
C LEU A 64 11.19 38.23 14.58
N LYS A 65 12.46 37.85 14.79
CA LYS A 65 13.62 38.75 14.68
C LYS A 65 13.87 39.11 13.21
N ASN A 66 14.58 40.22 12.97
CA ASN A 66 14.98 40.63 11.61
C ASN A 66 16.17 39.81 11.08
N ILE A 67 16.02 38.47 11.00
CA ILE A 67 17.06 37.53 10.60
C ILE A 67 16.48 36.41 9.74
N SER A 68 17.33 35.70 8.98
CA SER A 68 16.89 34.52 8.22
C SER A 68 16.40 33.42 9.16
N LEU A 69 15.30 32.75 8.81
CA LEU A 69 14.79 31.62 9.58
C LEU A 69 15.73 30.41 9.53
N ALA A 70 16.68 30.38 8.59
CA ALA A 70 17.77 29.40 8.54
C ALA A 70 18.74 29.52 9.74
N ALA A 71 18.54 30.48 10.64
CA ALA A 71 19.29 30.57 11.88
C ALA A 71 18.79 29.58 12.96
N GLY A 72 17.56 29.06 12.88
CA GLY A 72 17.02 28.07 13.82
C GLY A 72 17.24 26.64 13.32
N SER A 73 17.97 25.83 14.09
CA SER A 73 18.23 24.41 13.79
C SER A 73 16.99 23.56 13.85
N ASP A 74 16.17 23.80 14.87
CA ASP A 74 14.86 23.22 15.05
C ASP A 74 13.89 23.56 13.91
N VAL A 75 13.87 24.81 13.42
CA VAL A 75 13.05 25.23 12.26
C VAL A 75 13.46 24.46 11.02
N LEU A 76 14.75 24.34 10.72
CA LEU A 76 15.20 23.54 9.58
C LEU A 76 14.89 22.05 9.75
N CYS A 77 15.03 21.51 10.97
CA CYS A 77 14.70 20.11 11.26
C CYS A 77 13.19 19.85 11.16
N HIS A 78 12.37 20.81 11.55
CA HIS A 78 10.91 20.79 11.42
C HIS A 78 10.53 20.67 9.94
N GLU A 79 11.05 21.55 9.08
CA GLU A 79 10.80 21.46 7.63
C GLU A 79 11.29 20.14 7.04
N PHE A 80 12.49 19.69 7.43
CA PHE A 80 13.03 18.41 7.00
C PHE A 80 12.12 17.25 7.38
N THR A 81 11.47 17.34 8.54
CA THR A 81 10.56 16.29 9.00
C THR A 81 9.26 16.28 8.22
N HIS A 82 8.75 17.42 7.74
CA HIS A 82 7.63 17.41 6.77
C HIS A 82 7.99 16.64 5.50
N ALA A 83 9.20 16.83 4.99
CA ALA A 83 9.69 16.04 3.86
C ALA A 83 9.80 14.55 4.21
N VAL A 84 10.19 14.18 5.44
CA VAL A 84 10.14 12.78 5.90
C VAL A 84 8.70 12.26 5.96
N THR A 85 7.75 13.04 6.50
CA THR A 85 6.34 12.67 6.64
C THR A 85 5.68 12.39 5.29
N GLU A 86 5.99 13.18 4.26
CA GLU A 86 5.50 12.94 2.88
C GLU A 86 5.94 11.57 2.35
N TYR A 87 7.18 11.14 2.64
CA TYR A 87 7.71 9.87 2.15
C TYR A 87 7.31 8.66 2.99
N GLU A 88 6.80 8.88 4.21
CA GLU A 88 6.40 7.81 5.14
C GLU A 88 4.89 7.65 5.29
N THR A 89 4.09 8.65 4.93
CA THR A 89 2.65 8.72 5.21
C THR A 89 1.83 9.20 4.00
N SER A 90 0.52 9.37 4.19
CA SER A 90 -0.36 10.03 3.21
C SER A 90 -1.07 11.25 3.83
N LEU A 91 -0.46 11.88 4.83
CA LEU A 91 -0.99 13.06 5.52
C LEU A 91 -0.89 14.33 4.66
N ASP A 92 0.10 14.39 3.77
CA ASP A 92 0.32 15.46 2.77
C ASP A 92 -0.90 15.68 1.87
N TRP A 93 -1.65 14.61 1.57
CA TRP A 93 -2.87 14.67 0.77
C TRP A 93 -4.00 15.41 1.48
N ALA A 94 -3.94 15.62 2.80
CA ALA A 94 -5.01 16.22 3.60
C ALA A 94 -4.46 17.12 4.72
N TYR A 95 -3.64 18.13 4.37
CA TYR A 95 -3.07 19.09 5.32
C TYR A 95 -4.12 20.04 5.94
N PHE A 96 -5.05 19.47 6.72
CA PHE A 96 -6.14 20.16 7.38
C PHE A 96 -6.54 19.42 8.67
N GLY A 97 -6.92 20.16 9.71
CA GLY A 97 -7.44 19.64 10.96
C GLY A 97 -6.48 18.67 11.64
N THR A 98 -6.96 17.46 11.93
CA THR A 98 -6.19 16.41 12.61
C THR A 98 -5.02 15.90 11.79
N ALA A 99 -5.18 15.64 10.49
CA ALA A 99 -4.10 15.12 9.65
C ALA A 99 -2.93 16.12 9.56
N GLY A 100 -3.24 17.40 9.31
CA GLY A 100 -2.23 18.46 9.37
C GLY A 100 -1.64 18.66 10.78
N ALA A 101 -2.45 18.59 11.83
CA ALA A 101 -1.95 18.68 13.21
C ALA A 101 -1.04 17.50 13.60
N ILE A 102 -1.25 16.31 13.03
CA ILE A 102 -0.35 15.16 13.21
C ILE A 102 0.98 15.42 12.51
N ASP A 103 0.95 15.91 11.26
CA ASP A 103 2.15 16.24 10.49
C ASP A 103 3.01 17.30 11.23
N GLU A 104 2.41 18.43 11.57
CA GLU A 104 3.02 19.49 12.41
C GLU A 104 3.59 18.94 13.73
N ALA A 105 2.84 18.07 14.42
CA ALA A 105 3.28 17.52 15.68
C ALA A 105 4.51 16.62 15.53
N TYR A 106 4.58 15.81 14.48
CA TYR A 106 5.77 14.99 14.20
C TYR A 106 6.96 15.87 13.87
N SER A 107 6.77 16.92 13.08
CA SER A 107 7.81 17.90 12.77
C SER A 107 8.35 18.60 14.02
N ASP A 108 7.48 19.03 14.94
CA ASP A 108 7.87 19.59 16.23
C ASP A 108 8.63 18.58 17.11
N ILE A 109 8.12 17.35 17.22
CA ILE A 109 8.71 16.32 18.08
C ILE A 109 10.14 16.00 17.63
N MET A 110 10.34 15.81 16.32
CA MET A 110 11.65 15.48 15.78
C MET A 110 12.61 16.66 15.90
N ALA A 111 12.14 17.88 15.67
CA ALA A 111 12.91 19.11 15.88
C ALA A 111 13.34 19.26 17.36
N CYS A 112 12.43 19.09 18.32
CA CYS A 112 12.76 19.14 19.76
C CYS A 112 13.78 18.05 20.16
N ILE A 113 13.66 16.84 19.61
CA ILE A 113 14.60 15.75 19.90
C ILE A 113 15.98 16.01 19.29
N PHE A 114 16.03 16.61 18.10
CA PHE A 114 17.26 17.02 17.45
C PHE A 114 17.96 18.13 18.21
N ASP A 115 17.22 19.19 18.53
CA ASP A 115 17.75 20.41 19.15
C ASP A 115 18.03 20.23 20.66
N GLY A 116 17.38 19.23 21.29
CA GLY A 116 17.60 18.87 22.69
C GLY A 116 16.87 19.76 23.68
N ASN A 117 15.90 20.54 23.20
CA ASN A 117 15.02 21.35 24.02
C ASN A 117 13.54 21.13 23.62
N TRP A 118 12.60 21.81 24.28
CA TRP A 118 11.16 21.64 24.04
C TRP A 118 10.50 22.98 23.68
N THR A 119 11.21 23.78 22.90
CA THR A 119 10.74 24.98 22.20
C THR A 119 11.00 24.83 20.71
N ILE A 120 10.33 25.66 19.91
CA ILE A 120 10.48 25.74 18.46
C ILE A 120 10.70 27.20 18.09
N GLY A 121 11.74 27.51 17.35
CA GLY A 121 12.06 28.80 16.77
C GLY A 121 12.64 29.83 17.74
N GLU A 122 13.12 29.46 18.92
CA GLU A 122 13.67 30.44 19.89
C GLU A 122 14.88 31.23 19.35
N ASP A 123 15.64 30.66 18.42
CA ASP A 123 16.77 31.33 17.81
C ASP A 123 16.35 32.43 16.82
N VAL A 124 15.18 32.27 16.20
CA VAL A 124 14.65 33.17 15.15
C VAL A 124 13.52 34.08 15.65
N ALA A 125 12.86 33.73 16.75
CA ALA A 125 11.83 34.52 17.41
C ALA A 125 12.39 35.33 18.59
N TYR A 126 11.71 36.40 18.99
CA TYR A 126 12.06 37.14 20.22
C TYR A 126 11.83 36.32 21.50
N LYS A 127 11.00 35.27 21.41
CA LYS A 127 10.69 34.33 22.49
C LYS A 127 10.85 32.88 21.99
N ASP A 128 9.79 32.33 21.43
CA ASP A 128 9.68 31.05 20.73
C ASP A 128 8.47 31.17 19.78
N LEU A 129 8.40 30.33 18.75
CA LEU A 129 7.20 30.17 17.92
C LEU A 129 6.21 29.23 18.62
N ARG A 130 6.72 28.12 19.18
CA ARG A 130 5.94 27.18 20.01
C ARG A 130 6.73 26.73 21.23
N ASN A 131 6.05 26.62 22.37
CA ASN A 131 6.59 26.08 23.62
C ASN A 131 5.97 24.71 23.91
N ILE A 132 6.60 23.62 23.47
CA ILE A 132 6.06 22.27 23.60
C ILE A 132 5.97 21.82 25.06
N ARG A 133 6.89 22.33 25.90
CA ARG A 133 6.84 22.09 27.35
C ARG A 133 5.61 22.72 28.02
N LEU A 134 5.23 23.91 27.58
CA LEU A 134 4.12 24.68 28.14
C LEU A 134 3.36 25.41 27.01
N PRO A 135 2.51 24.70 26.24
CA PRO A 135 1.87 25.25 25.04
C PRO A 135 1.11 26.57 25.27
N SER A 136 0.57 26.78 26.47
CA SER A 136 -0.17 27.99 26.82
C SER A 136 0.64 29.30 26.78
N ILE A 137 1.96 29.22 26.63
CA ILE A 137 2.84 30.40 26.49
C ILE A 137 3.58 30.45 25.14
N SER A 138 3.17 29.68 24.13
CA SER A 138 3.80 29.69 22.81
C SER A 138 3.69 31.05 22.10
N GLY A 139 4.82 31.68 21.78
CA GLY A 139 4.85 32.94 21.05
C GLY A 139 3.98 34.02 21.71
N ASP A 140 3.12 34.64 20.89
CA ASP A 140 2.16 35.68 21.29
C ASP A 140 0.72 35.14 21.50
N GLY A 141 0.53 33.81 21.47
CA GLY A 141 -0.79 33.16 21.53
C GLY A 141 -0.95 32.12 22.65
N TYR A 142 -2.16 31.57 22.79
CA TYR A 142 -2.47 30.47 23.73
C TYR A 142 -2.70 29.17 22.95
N TYR A 143 -1.79 28.20 23.08
CA TYR A 143 -1.88 26.90 22.41
C TYR A 143 -2.35 25.81 23.38
N PRO A 144 -3.17 24.84 22.93
CA PRO A 144 -3.75 23.81 23.78
C PRO A 144 -2.73 22.80 24.29
N SER A 145 -2.83 22.43 25.57
CA SER A 145 -2.04 21.33 26.16
C SER A 145 -2.81 20.02 26.26
N TYR A 146 -4.14 20.07 26.05
CA TYR A 146 -5.04 18.93 26.17
C TYR A 146 -5.97 18.87 24.97
N PHE A 147 -6.32 17.66 24.56
CA PHE A 147 -7.36 17.45 23.57
C PHE A 147 -8.70 18.01 24.09
N GLY A 148 -9.37 18.80 23.26
CA GLY A 148 -10.63 19.46 23.61
C GLY A 148 -10.51 20.61 24.62
N ASP A 149 -9.30 21.17 24.82
CA ASP A 149 -9.09 22.43 25.56
C ASP A 149 -9.53 23.64 24.73
N TYR A 150 -10.83 23.68 24.39
CA TYR A 150 -11.43 24.78 23.64
C TYR A 150 -11.32 26.07 24.45
N SER A 151 -10.86 27.15 23.83
CA SER A 151 -10.86 28.46 24.50
C SER A 151 -12.27 28.94 24.77
N THR A 152 -12.44 29.60 25.91
CA THR A 152 -13.67 30.34 26.25
C THR A 152 -13.69 31.76 25.68
N SER A 153 -12.60 32.19 25.05
CA SER A 153 -12.45 33.50 24.41
C SER A 153 -12.91 33.45 22.95
N SER A 154 -13.53 34.52 22.47
CA SER A 154 -13.85 34.71 21.04
C SER A 154 -12.63 35.06 20.18
N THR A 155 -11.44 35.12 20.78
CA THR A 155 -10.14 35.25 20.08
C THR A 155 -9.58 33.86 19.82
N TYR A 156 -8.96 33.65 18.66
CA TYR A 156 -8.38 32.40 18.14
C TYR A 156 -7.29 31.80 19.04
N GLU A 157 -7.69 31.32 20.22
CA GLU A 157 -6.86 30.76 21.27
C GLU A 157 -7.38 29.34 21.58
N GLY A 158 -6.53 28.43 22.03
CA GLY A 158 -6.92 27.08 22.48
C GLY A 158 -7.17 26.07 21.35
N PHE A 159 -7.74 24.91 21.69
CA PHE A 159 -7.99 23.84 20.72
C PHE A 159 -9.02 24.33 19.69
N ILE A 160 -8.63 24.36 18.42
CA ILE A 160 -9.51 24.79 17.34
C ILE A 160 -10.47 23.64 17.03
N ASP A 161 -11.77 23.90 17.17
CA ASP A 161 -12.80 23.03 16.63
C ASP A 161 -12.81 23.15 15.10
N TYR A 162 -11.99 22.34 14.45
CA TYR A 162 -11.88 22.28 12.99
C TYR A 162 -13.18 21.86 12.28
N LYS A 163 -14.22 21.43 13.03
CA LYS A 163 -15.57 21.23 12.48
C LYS A 163 -16.33 22.53 12.22
N THR A 164 -15.95 23.61 12.92
CA THR A 164 -16.68 24.88 12.91
C THR A 164 -15.80 26.07 12.55
N ASN A 165 -14.48 25.89 12.48
CA ASN A 165 -13.51 26.95 12.22
C ASN A 165 -12.35 26.42 11.34
N ASP A 166 -12.05 27.10 10.23
CA ASP A 166 -10.95 26.76 9.32
C ASP A 166 -9.71 27.65 9.47
N TYR A 167 -9.67 28.52 10.49
CA TYR A 167 -8.46 29.24 10.87
C TYR A 167 -7.29 28.27 10.99
N ASP A 168 -6.15 28.67 10.43
CA ASP A 168 -4.94 27.85 10.46
C ASP A 168 -5.16 26.42 9.92
N TYR A 169 -5.88 26.32 8.79
CA TYR A 169 -6.26 25.04 8.17
C TYR A 169 -6.95 24.09 9.17
N GLY A 170 -7.81 24.60 10.04
CA GLY A 170 -8.42 23.81 11.12
C GLY A 170 -7.51 23.67 12.35
N GLY A 171 -6.68 24.68 12.60
CA GLY A 171 -5.76 24.76 13.73
C GLY A 171 -4.65 23.73 13.69
N VAL A 172 -4.03 23.48 12.53
CA VAL A 172 -2.96 22.47 12.42
C VAL A 172 -1.79 22.79 13.33
N HIS A 173 -1.32 24.05 13.37
CA HIS A 173 -0.21 24.46 14.22
C HIS A 173 -0.63 24.62 15.69
N LEU A 174 -1.91 24.94 15.96
CA LEU A 174 -2.43 25.03 17.33
C LEU A 174 -2.66 23.65 17.94
N ASN A 175 -3.40 22.79 17.27
CA ASN A 175 -3.82 21.50 17.79
C ASN A 175 -2.66 20.49 17.84
N SER A 176 -1.61 20.67 17.02
CA SER A 176 -0.40 19.84 17.05
C SER A 176 0.28 19.82 18.42
N THR A 177 0.18 20.91 19.19
CA THR A 177 0.82 21.00 20.51
C THR A 177 0.28 19.98 21.50
N VAL A 178 -0.93 19.44 21.31
CA VAL A 178 -1.46 18.36 22.16
C VAL A 178 -0.64 17.07 21.98
N ILE A 179 -0.32 16.72 20.73
CA ILE A 179 0.46 15.52 20.41
C ILE A 179 1.92 15.74 20.82
N SER A 180 2.54 16.86 20.44
CA SER A 180 3.94 17.12 20.77
C SER A 180 4.17 17.31 22.26
N HIS A 181 3.20 17.88 23.00
CA HIS A 181 3.24 17.93 24.46
C HIS A 181 3.21 16.53 25.09
N SER A 182 2.50 15.56 24.49
CA SER A 182 2.54 14.17 24.96
C SER A 182 3.95 13.56 24.87
N ALA A 183 4.70 13.89 23.82
CA ALA A 183 6.11 13.47 23.68
C ALA A 183 6.98 14.11 24.76
N TYR A 184 6.78 15.40 25.05
CA TYR A 184 7.44 16.07 26.16
C TYR A 184 7.14 15.39 27.50
N LEU A 185 5.89 15.01 27.75
CA LEU A 185 5.51 14.31 28.98
C LEU A 185 6.20 12.96 29.11
N MET A 186 6.40 12.22 28.00
CA MET A 186 7.18 10.98 28.01
C MET A 186 8.63 11.23 28.44
N SER A 187 9.26 12.25 27.87
CA SER A 187 10.60 12.72 28.26
C SER A 187 10.67 13.11 29.74
N LYS A 188 9.75 13.98 30.19
CA LYS A 188 9.66 14.47 31.57
C LYS A 188 9.47 13.35 32.60
N LYS A 189 8.72 12.31 32.24
CA LYS A 189 8.47 11.13 33.10
C LYS A 189 9.63 10.13 33.08
N GLY A 190 10.73 10.43 32.38
CA GLY A 190 11.98 9.69 32.44
C GLY A 190 12.17 8.66 31.33
N LEU A 191 11.44 8.78 30.21
CA LEU A 191 11.76 7.98 29.02
C LEU A 191 13.08 8.48 28.42
N ASP A 192 14.00 7.54 28.18
CA ASP A 192 15.29 7.83 27.56
C ASP A 192 15.15 8.54 26.21
N GLN A 193 15.98 9.56 25.94
CA GLN A 193 15.85 10.42 24.75
C GLN A 193 16.14 9.69 23.43
N ASP A 194 17.02 8.69 23.45
CA ASP A 194 17.29 7.88 22.26
C ASP A 194 16.15 6.91 21.98
N LYS A 195 15.60 6.31 23.03
CA LYS A 195 14.36 5.52 22.92
C LYS A 195 13.19 6.38 22.47
N LEU A 196 13.03 7.59 22.98
CA LEU A 196 11.96 8.51 22.61
C LEU A 196 12.00 8.85 21.12
N GLY A 197 13.16 9.24 20.58
CA GLY A 197 13.29 9.48 19.14
C GLY A 197 13.01 8.24 18.29
N LYS A 198 13.53 7.07 18.68
CA LYS A 198 13.26 5.82 17.95
C LYS A 198 11.79 5.43 18.02
N LEU A 199 11.12 5.71 19.13
CA LEU A 199 9.69 5.44 19.32
C LEU A 199 8.85 6.25 18.33
N TRP A 200 9.04 7.57 18.33
CA TRP A 200 8.28 8.48 17.46
C TRP A 200 8.62 8.26 15.98
N TYR A 201 9.90 8.18 15.62
CA TYR A 201 10.27 7.85 14.24
C TYR A 201 9.66 6.51 13.79
N LYS A 202 9.70 5.48 14.66
CA LYS A 202 9.13 4.17 14.30
C LYS A 202 7.61 4.20 14.15
N SER A 203 6.89 5.02 14.90
CA SER A 203 5.43 5.18 14.75
C SER A 203 5.07 5.98 13.50
N LEU A 204 5.89 6.95 13.10
CA LEU A 204 5.75 7.65 11.82
C LEU A 204 5.84 6.66 10.64
N CYS A 205 6.88 5.82 10.62
CA CYS A 205 7.09 4.79 9.60
C CYS A 205 6.06 3.62 9.65
N MET A 206 5.05 3.67 10.51
CA MET A 206 3.90 2.75 10.43
C MET A 206 2.82 3.25 9.46
N GLY A 207 2.90 4.51 9.04
CA GLY A 207 1.95 5.15 8.14
C GLY A 207 0.75 5.76 8.86
N TYR A 208 0.29 6.87 8.31
CA TYR A 208 -0.96 7.56 8.64
C TYR A 208 -1.68 7.93 7.33
N GLY A 209 -3.01 7.98 7.35
CA GLY A 209 -3.82 8.32 6.19
C GLY A 209 -4.63 9.61 6.41
N LYS A 210 -5.33 10.08 5.36
CA LYS A 210 -6.18 11.28 5.38
C LYS A 210 -7.25 11.32 6.50
N HIS A 211 -7.59 10.16 7.08
CA HIS A 211 -8.58 10.03 8.13
C HIS A 211 -7.99 9.75 9.51
N SER A 212 -6.66 9.72 9.62
CA SER A 212 -6.00 9.46 10.89
C SER A 212 -6.27 10.57 11.90
N ASP A 213 -6.49 10.17 13.15
CA ASP A 213 -6.74 11.10 14.25
C ASP A 213 -5.70 10.97 15.38
N PHE A 214 -5.92 11.72 16.46
CA PHE A 214 -4.98 11.75 17.58
C PHE A 214 -4.89 10.40 18.30
N TYR A 215 -5.98 9.62 18.29
CA TYR A 215 -5.99 8.30 18.88
C TYR A 215 -5.22 7.29 18.02
N ASP A 216 -5.25 7.42 16.69
CA ASP A 216 -4.37 6.65 15.81
C ASP A 216 -2.90 6.90 16.11
N VAL A 217 -2.52 8.14 16.45
CA VAL A 217 -1.17 8.44 16.93
C VAL A 217 -0.85 7.64 18.19
N ARG A 218 -1.72 7.67 19.20
CA ARG A 218 -1.57 6.84 20.41
C ARG A 218 -1.43 5.35 20.08
N GLN A 219 -2.22 4.83 19.14
CA GLN A 219 -2.15 3.43 18.73
C GLN A 219 -0.81 3.10 18.06
N ASN A 220 -0.36 3.91 17.11
CA ASN A 220 0.89 3.68 16.40
C ASN A 220 2.11 3.82 17.31
N VAL A 221 2.12 4.80 18.22
CA VAL A 221 3.16 4.92 19.25
C VAL A 221 3.16 3.70 20.18
N THR A 222 1.99 3.22 20.59
CA THR A 222 1.89 2.00 21.42
C THR A 222 2.38 0.75 20.67
N LYS A 223 2.06 0.62 19.38
CA LYS A 223 2.56 -0.47 18.50
C LYS A 223 4.07 -0.36 18.32
N ALA A 224 4.61 0.83 18.14
CA ALA A 224 6.04 1.09 18.02
C ALA A 224 6.79 0.68 19.30
N ALA A 225 6.28 1.04 20.48
CA ALA A 225 6.85 0.63 21.76
C ALA A 225 6.91 -0.90 21.91
N LYS A 226 5.87 -1.61 21.48
CA LYS A 226 5.85 -3.08 21.45
C LYS A 226 6.91 -3.64 20.50
N LYS A 227 7.00 -3.10 19.27
CA LYS A 227 7.96 -3.55 18.24
C LYS A 227 9.41 -3.28 18.64
N LEU A 228 9.67 -2.20 19.36
CA LEU A 228 10.97 -1.82 19.92
C LEU A 228 11.27 -2.48 21.27
N LYS A 229 10.38 -3.36 21.76
CA LYS A 229 10.54 -4.13 23.00
C LYS A 229 10.74 -3.26 24.25
N PHE A 230 9.96 -2.18 24.37
CA PHE A 230 9.95 -1.34 25.58
C PHE A 230 9.50 -2.17 26.79
N THR A 231 10.03 -1.84 27.96
CA THR A 231 9.63 -2.44 29.24
C THR A 231 8.22 -2.02 29.61
N ASP A 232 7.59 -2.73 30.55
CA ASP A 232 6.23 -2.40 30.97
C ASP A 232 6.15 -1.05 31.68
N SER A 233 7.19 -0.67 32.43
CA SER A 233 7.30 0.68 33.01
C SER A 233 7.41 1.78 31.94
N GLU A 234 8.13 1.52 30.84
CA GLU A 234 8.24 2.50 29.74
C GLU A 234 6.94 2.61 28.95
N LYS A 235 6.23 1.49 28.71
CA LYS A 235 4.89 1.51 28.10
C LYS A 235 3.88 2.24 28.98
N GLU A 236 4.02 2.12 30.29
CA GLU A 236 3.17 2.83 31.25
C GLU A 236 3.42 4.34 31.21
N ILE A 237 4.67 4.79 31.06
CA ILE A 237 4.98 6.21 30.81
C ILE A 237 4.27 6.71 29.54
N ILE A 238 4.36 5.96 28.44
CA ILE A 238 3.69 6.31 27.17
C ILE A 238 2.18 6.44 27.38
N ARG A 239 1.56 5.46 28.05
CA ARG A 239 0.13 5.46 28.35
C ARG A 239 -0.27 6.69 29.18
N GLN A 240 0.45 6.96 30.27
CA GLN A 240 0.17 8.09 31.17
C GLN A 240 0.34 9.44 30.46
N SER A 241 1.32 9.58 29.57
CA SER A 241 1.51 10.82 28.81
C SER A 241 0.34 11.10 27.85
N PHE A 242 -0.19 10.08 27.17
CA PHE A 242 -1.39 10.25 26.33
C PHE A 242 -2.66 10.49 27.15
N ASP A 243 -2.80 9.81 28.29
CA ASP A 243 -3.93 10.03 29.21
C ASP A 243 -3.93 11.45 29.77
N GLU A 244 -2.76 11.99 30.11
CA GLU A 244 -2.60 13.35 30.65
C GLU A 244 -3.03 14.41 29.63
N VAL A 245 -2.79 14.21 28.33
CA VAL A 245 -3.28 15.11 27.26
C VAL A 245 -4.68 14.76 26.75
N LYS A 246 -5.37 13.80 27.38
CA LYS A 246 -6.75 13.37 27.04
C LYS A 246 -6.94 12.78 25.64
N ILE A 247 -5.91 12.12 25.09
CA ILE A 247 -6.03 11.33 23.86
C ILE A 247 -6.40 9.89 24.27
N ASP A 248 -7.63 9.66 24.70
CA ASP A 248 -8.07 8.37 25.30
C ASP A 248 -9.06 7.56 24.44
N LYS A 249 -9.59 8.16 23.39
CA LYS A 249 -10.53 7.55 22.44
C LYS A 249 -10.43 8.21 21.08
N SER A 250 -10.86 7.48 20.05
CA SER A 250 -11.07 8.02 18.71
C SER A 250 -12.00 9.24 18.78
N CYS A 251 -11.76 10.23 17.93
CA CYS A 251 -12.81 11.15 17.54
C CYS A 251 -13.92 10.28 16.95
N GLU A 252 -15.17 10.41 17.43
CA GLU A 252 -16.28 9.70 16.77
C GLU A 252 -16.23 10.02 15.27
N GLU A 253 -16.47 9.02 14.41
CA GLU A 253 -16.65 9.18 12.96
C GLU A 253 -17.91 10.01 12.68
N ASP A 254 -17.93 11.24 13.16
CA ASP A 254 -18.97 12.20 12.87
C ASP A 254 -18.76 12.59 11.42
N SER A 255 -19.59 12.05 10.52
CA SER A 255 -19.42 12.18 9.07
C SER A 255 -19.19 13.62 8.59
N LYS A 256 -19.57 14.64 9.37
CA LYS A 256 -19.28 16.05 9.08
C LYS A 256 -17.80 16.42 9.14
N TYR A 257 -17.02 15.79 10.02
CA TYR A 257 -15.58 16.02 10.19
C TYR A 257 -14.81 15.59 8.94
N PHE A 258 -15.02 14.35 8.49
CA PHE A 258 -14.39 13.87 7.26
C PHE A 258 -14.96 14.56 6.03
N LYS A 259 -16.29 14.81 5.94
CA LYS A 259 -16.88 15.59 4.83
C LYS A 259 -16.33 17.01 4.70
N TYR A 260 -16.00 17.68 5.79
CA TYR A 260 -15.43 19.03 5.74
C TYR A 260 -13.97 19.00 5.29
N ALA A 261 -13.16 18.06 5.81
CA ALA A 261 -11.81 17.80 5.32
C ALA A 261 -11.85 17.45 3.82
N ASP A 262 -12.65 16.47 3.41
CA ASP A 262 -12.88 16.05 2.03
C ASP A 262 -13.26 17.24 1.13
N SER A 263 -14.09 18.18 1.61
CA SER A 263 -14.50 19.39 0.87
C SER A 263 -13.39 20.42 0.64
N LYS A 264 -12.34 20.42 1.48
CA LYS A 264 -11.15 21.28 1.34
C LYS A 264 -10.03 20.57 0.58
N THR A 265 -9.91 19.25 0.74
CA THR A 265 -9.08 18.39 -0.13
C THR A 265 -9.54 18.43 -1.59
N LEU A 266 -10.84 18.69 -1.81
CA LEU A 266 -11.47 18.89 -3.12
C LEU A 266 -10.96 20.12 -3.93
N ALA A 267 -9.95 20.84 -3.46
CA ALA A 267 -9.16 21.76 -4.28
C ALA A 267 -7.97 21.07 -5.01
N VAL A 268 -7.70 19.79 -4.74
CA VAL A 268 -6.77 18.93 -5.49
C VAL A 268 -7.44 17.56 -5.69
N ASP A 269 -8.04 17.39 -6.87
CA ASP A 269 -8.58 16.17 -7.49
C ASP A 269 -9.34 15.12 -6.62
N VAL A 270 -10.66 15.17 -6.78
CA VAL A 270 -11.72 14.23 -6.36
C VAL A 270 -11.30 12.75 -6.35
N VAL A 271 -11.49 12.06 -5.22
CA VAL A 271 -11.50 10.58 -5.15
C VAL A 271 -12.67 10.10 -4.29
N GLU A 272 -13.60 9.39 -4.91
CA GLU A 272 -14.69 8.66 -4.26
C GLU A 272 -14.17 7.44 -3.47
N ASP A 273 -14.70 7.18 -2.26
CA ASP A 273 -14.39 6.01 -1.39
C ASP A 273 -15.12 4.71 -1.84
N ASN A 274 -15.58 4.69 -3.09
CA ASN A 274 -16.22 3.54 -3.69
C ASN A 274 -15.17 2.62 -4.32
N ILE A 275 -15.45 1.31 -4.29
CA ILE A 275 -14.71 0.32 -5.05
C ILE A 275 -15.59 -0.30 -6.13
N ALA A 276 -15.12 -0.29 -7.37
CA ALA A 276 -15.73 -1.03 -8.46
C ALA A 276 -15.23 -2.49 -8.43
N ILE A 277 -16.16 -3.44 -8.36
CA ILE A 277 -15.88 -4.86 -8.54
C ILE A 277 -16.49 -5.25 -9.87
N SER A 278 -15.65 -5.67 -10.80
CA SER A 278 -16.06 -6.04 -12.16
C SER A 278 -15.42 -7.34 -12.60
N GLY A 279 -15.93 -7.93 -13.68
CA GLY A 279 -15.39 -9.17 -14.24
C GLY A 279 -16.20 -9.67 -15.42
N MET A 280 -15.82 -10.85 -15.91
CA MET A 280 -16.48 -11.53 -17.02
C MET A 280 -16.88 -12.95 -16.62
N ILE A 281 -18.08 -13.37 -17.02
CA ILE A 281 -18.62 -14.71 -16.82
C ILE A 281 -18.80 -15.38 -18.17
N VAL A 282 -18.23 -16.57 -18.31
CA VAL A 282 -18.19 -17.32 -19.57
C VAL A 282 -18.55 -18.79 -19.36
N GLU A 283 -18.90 -19.46 -20.45
CA GLU A 283 -19.14 -20.90 -20.47
C GLU A 283 -17.83 -21.67 -20.32
N ALA A 284 -17.80 -22.61 -19.37
CA ALA A 284 -16.66 -23.49 -19.15
C ALA A 284 -16.48 -24.45 -20.33
N THR A 285 -15.26 -24.49 -20.85
CA THR A 285 -14.87 -25.36 -21.98
C THR A 285 -13.93 -26.47 -21.50
N GLN A 286 -13.86 -27.57 -22.26
CA GLN A 286 -12.98 -28.71 -21.92
C GLN A 286 -11.50 -28.32 -22.00
N SER A 287 -11.17 -27.49 -22.98
CA SER A 287 -9.82 -26.95 -23.13
C SER A 287 -9.79 -25.49 -22.69
N ASN A 288 -8.73 -25.09 -22.00
CA ASN A 288 -8.42 -23.69 -21.72
C ASN A 288 -8.06 -22.89 -22.99
N SER A 289 -8.05 -23.52 -24.17
CA SER A 289 -7.76 -22.93 -25.48
C SER A 289 -8.94 -22.47 -26.30
N GLU A 290 -10.14 -22.84 -25.92
CA GLU A 290 -11.33 -22.52 -26.69
C GLU A 290 -11.74 -21.07 -26.43
N THR A 291 -12.19 -20.38 -27.48
CA THR A 291 -12.79 -19.06 -27.33
C THR A 291 -14.04 -19.21 -26.47
N LYS A 292 -13.97 -18.70 -25.24
CA LYS A 292 -15.05 -18.82 -24.28
C LYS A 292 -16.16 -17.83 -24.62
N LYS A 293 -17.41 -18.29 -24.54
CA LYS A 293 -18.59 -17.48 -24.83
C LYS A 293 -19.09 -16.84 -23.54
N GLY A 294 -19.28 -15.52 -23.56
CA GLY A 294 -19.93 -14.79 -22.46
C GLY A 294 -21.34 -15.30 -22.18
N ILE A 295 -21.68 -15.43 -20.89
CA ILE A 295 -23.02 -15.85 -20.45
C ILE A 295 -23.80 -14.65 -19.98
N CYS A 296 -24.89 -14.33 -20.68
CA CYS A 296 -25.76 -13.23 -20.33
C CYS A 296 -26.84 -13.60 -19.30
N ASN A 297 -27.29 -12.58 -18.57
CA ASN A 297 -28.34 -12.68 -17.57
C ASN A 297 -28.03 -13.71 -16.47
N VAL A 298 -26.77 -13.77 -16.00
CA VAL A 298 -26.39 -14.51 -14.80
C VAL A 298 -26.72 -13.64 -13.60
N ASP A 299 -27.47 -14.17 -12.63
CA ASP A 299 -27.78 -13.48 -11.39
C ASP A 299 -26.56 -13.57 -10.46
N ILE A 300 -26.07 -12.42 -10.00
CA ILE A 300 -24.87 -12.28 -9.18
C ILE A 300 -25.24 -11.55 -7.90
N ALA A 301 -25.28 -12.29 -6.79
CA ALA A 301 -25.45 -11.71 -5.47
C ALA A 301 -24.08 -11.44 -4.85
N LEU A 302 -23.76 -10.17 -4.61
CA LEU A 302 -22.61 -9.78 -3.81
C LEU A 302 -23.00 -9.84 -2.33
N THR A 303 -22.34 -10.69 -1.57
CA THR A 303 -22.58 -10.91 -0.14
C THR A 303 -21.27 -10.73 0.64
N ASP A 304 -21.37 -10.44 1.94
CA ASP A 304 -20.22 -10.51 2.83
C ASP A 304 -20.04 -11.93 3.41
N ASN A 305 -18.97 -12.13 4.19
CA ASN A 305 -18.66 -13.42 4.82
C ASN A 305 -19.73 -13.93 5.79
N ASP A 306 -20.65 -13.09 6.25
CA ASP A 306 -21.79 -13.47 7.11
C ASP A 306 -23.06 -13.75 6.28
N ASP A 307 -22.90 -13.96 4.97
CA ASP A 307 -23.97 -14.18 3.98
C ASP A 307 -24.95 -13.00 3.85
N LYS A 308 -24.58 -11.81 4.32
CA LYS A 308 -25.43 -10.63 4.18
C LYS A 308 -25.31 -10.07 2.76
N ASN A 309 -26.45 -9.93 2.09
CA ASN A 309 -26.51 -9.32 0.77
C ASN A 309 -26.11 -7.83 0.82
N ILE A 310 -25.17 -7.46 -0.04
CA ILE A 310 -24.63 -6.11 -0.20
C ILE A 310 -25.22 -5.47 -1.46
N ASN A 311 -25.14 -6.18 -2.59
CA ASN A 311 -25.73 -5.74 -3.85
C ASN A 311 -26.09 -6.94 -4.73
N ASN A 312 -26.94 -6.72 -5.74
CA ASN A 312 -27.24 -7.73 -6.76
C ASN A 312 -27.07 -7.10 -8.14
N VAL A 313 -26.35 -7.79 -9.02
CA VAL A 313 -26.14 -7.39 -10.40
C VAL A 313 -26.40 -8.56 -11.33
N ILE A 314 -26.57 -8.26 -12.60
CA ILE A 314 -26.85 -9.24 -13.65
C ILE A 314 -25.81 -9.06 -14.75
N SER A 315 -25.28 -10.16 -15.28
CA SER A 315 -24.32 -10.07 -16.38
C SER A 315 -24.96 -9.59 -17.70
N ASP A 316 -24.23 -8.78 -18.46
CA ASP A 316 -24.67 -8.24 -19.74
C ASP A 316 -24.61 -9.27 -20.89
N ILE A 317 -24.86 -8.85 -22.13
CA ILE A 317 -24.86 -9.73 -23.31
C ILE A 317 -23.51 -10.43 -23.57
N ASN A 318 -22.41 -9.84 -23.11
CA ASN A 318 -21.05 -10.36 -23.25
C ASN A 318 -20.59 -11.11 -21.99
N GLY A 319 -21.47 -11.25 -20.99
CA GLY A 319 -21.16 -11.86 -19.70
C GLY A 319 -20.43 -10.93 -18.72
N MET A 320 -20.34 -9.64 -19.03
CA MET A 320 -19.70 -8.65 -18.15
C MET A 320 -20.61 -8.27 -17.00
N TYR A 321 -20.00 -7.99 -15.85
CA TYR A 321 -20.70 -7.40 -14.71
C TYR A 321 -19.81 -6.34 -14.07
N GLU A 322 -20.46 -5.39 -13.42
CA GLU A 322 -19.82 -4.38 -12.60
C GLU A 322 -20.77 -4.02 -11.47
N THR A 323 -20.21 -3.86 -10.27
CA THR A 323 -20.90 -3.28 -9.13
C THR A 323 -19.98 -2.30 -8.44
N ILE A 324 -20.54 -1.18 -8.00
CA ILE A 324 -19.82 -0.20 -7.20
C ILE A 324 -20.37 -0.29 -5.78
N ILE A 325 -19.49 -0.46 -4.80
CA ILE A 325 -19.85 -0.55 -3.39
C ILE A 325 -18.95 0.36 -2.56
N GLU A 326 -19.38 0.66 -1.34
CA GLU A 326 -18.46 1.19 -0.33
C GLU A 326 -17.36 0.16 -0.04
N HIS A 327 -16.12 0.65 0.14
CA HIS A 327 -14.96 -0.21 0.38
C HIS A 327 -15.21 -1.17 1.55
N LYS A 328 -15.13 -2.48 1.27
CA LYS A 328 -15.38 -3.55 2.25
C LYS A 328 -14.52 -4.76 1.95
N SER A 329 -14.05 -5.44 2.99
CA SER A 329 -13.30 -6.70 2.88
C SER A 329 -14.18 -7.92 3.20
N GLY A 330 -13.76 -9.11 2.77
CA GLY A 330 -14.48 -10.35 3.03
C GLY A 330 -15.79 -10.43 2.24
N LEU A 331 -15.66 -10.36 0.92
CA LEU A 331 -16.80 -10.37 -0.01
C LEU A 331 -16.80 -11.66 -0.83
N LYS A 332 -17.99 -12.08 -1.25
CA LYS A 332 -18.19 -13.16 -2.19
C LYS A 332 -19.25 -12.81 -3.23
N LEU A 333 -19.07 -13.32 -4.43
CA LEU A 333 -20.06 -13.31 -5.51
C LEU A 333 -20.71 -14.68 -5.56
N GLU A 334 -22.02 -14.73 -5.40
CA GLU A 334 -22.82 -15.94 -5.54
C GLU A 334 -23.55 -15.89 -6.87
N LEU A 335 -23.16 -16.79 -7.78
CA LEU A 335 -23.63 -16.81 -9.15
C LEU A 335 -24.67 -17.89 -9.35
N SER A 336 -25.77 -17.53 -10.00
CA SER A 336 -26.81 -18.49 -10.38
C SER A 336 -27.37 -18.21 -11.77
N LYS A 337 -27.58 -19.30 -12.53
CA LYS A 337 -28.15 -19.26 -13.87
C LYS A 337 -28.79 -20.60 -14.17
N GLU A 338 -30.01 -20.60 -14.68
CA GLU A 338 -30.65 -21.82 -15.15
C GLU A 338 -29.79 -22.52 -16.23
N GLY A 339 -29.60 -23.83 -16.09
CA GLY A 339 -28.76 -24.64 -16.98
C GLY A 339 -27.29 -24.74 -16.55
N TYR A 340 -26.87 -24.02 -15.50
CA TYR A 340 -25.50 -24.05 -14.98
C TYR A 340 -25.47 -24.47 -13.51
N ILE A 341 -24.34 -25.03 -13.07
CA ILE A 341 -24.07 -25.33 -11.66
C ILE A 341 -23.84 -23.98 -10.94
N PRO A 342 -24.53 -23.69 -9.82
CA PRO A 342 -24.28 -22.49 -9.03
C PRO A 342 -22.84 -22.41 -8.53
N GLU A 343 -22.29 -21.21 -8.46
CA GLU A 343 -20.88 -21.01 -8.16
C GLU A 343 -20.65 -19.89 -7.13
N THR A 344 -19.55 -19.99 -6.39
CA THR A 344 -19.12 -18.97 -5.44
C THR A 344 -17.71 -18.51 -5.77
N TYR A 345 -17.55 -17.20 -5.93
CA TYR A 345 -16.26 -16.55 -6.12
C TYR A 345 -15.93 -15.69 -4.89
N TYR A 346 -14.78 -15.91 -4.28
CA TYR A 346 -14.32 -15.14 -3.14
C TYR A 346 -13.45 -13.96 -3.60
N VAL A 347 -13.84 -12.74 -3.24
CA VAL A 347 -13.08 -11.51 -3.55
C VAL A 347 -12.09 -11.26 -2.42
N ASN A 348 -10.89 -11.82 -2.55
CA ASN A 348 -9.84 -11.73 -1.55
C ASN A 348 -8.95 -10.48 -1.73
N ASN A 349 -8.32 -10.05 -0.63
CA ASN A 349 -7.20 -9.09 -0.64
C ASN A 349 -7.50 -7.73 -1.29
N ILE A 350 -8.69 -7.19 -1.05
CA ILE A 350 -9.01 -5.80 -1.43
C ILE A 350 -8.15 -4.86 -0.57
N GLY A 351 -7.16 -4.23 -1.19
CA GLY A 351 -6.29 -3.25 -0.51
C GLY A 351 -7.06 -1.97 -0.16
N ALA A 352 -6.76 -1.34 0.97
CA ALA A 352 -7.44 -0.12 1.45
C ALA A 352 -7.40 1.08 0.47
N VAL A 353 -6.54 1.02 -0.54
CA VAL A 353 -6.33 2.08 -1.54
C VAL A 353 -6.76 1.67 -2.97
N GLN A 354 -7.27 0.44 -3.15
CA GLN A 354 -7.76 -0.02 -4.44
C GLN A 354 -9.18 0.53 -4.69
N LYS A 355 -9.34 1.23 -5.82
CA LYS A 355 -10.64 1.73 -6.28
C LYS A 355 -11.35 0.78 -7.24
N GLU A 356 -10.63 -0.19 -7.77
CA GLU A 356 -11.15 -1.15 -8.74
C GLU A 356 -10.54 -2.53 -8.51
N VAL A 357 -11.38 -3.57 -8.62
CA VAL A 357 -10.99 -4.98 -8.57
C VAL A 357 -11.62 -5.66 -9.79
N TYR A 358 -10.78 -6.03 -10.74
CA TYR A 358 -11.18 -6.87 -11.86
C TYR A 358 -10.96 -8.34 -11.50
N CYS A 359 -12.06 -9.06 -11.33
CA CYS A 359 -12.11 -10.46 -10.96
C CYS A 359 -11.55 -11.36 -12.07
N ASP A 360 -11.06 -12.53 -11.68
CA ASP A 360 -10.68 -13.57 -12.63
C ASP A 360 -11.90 -13.98 -13.46
N THR A 361 -11.68 -14.42 -14.69
CA THR A 361 -12.78 -14.85 -15.57
C THR A 361 -13.49 -16.04 -14.95
N ILE A 362 -14.77 -15.88 -14.64
CA ILE A 362 -15.57 -16.91 -13.99
C ILE A 362 -16.11 -17.86 -15.06
N GLU A 363 -15.67 -19.11 -15.03
CA GLU A 363 -16.14 -20.17 -15.93
C GLU A 363 -17.29 -20.95 -15.29
N LEU A 364 -18.54 -20.71 -15.72
CA LEU A 364 -19.68 -21.50 -15.24
C LEU A 364 -19.78 -22.83 -15.97
N ILE A 365 -19.94 -23.90 -15.20
CA ILE A 365 -20.05 -25.26 -15.72
C ILE A 365 -21.51 -25.59 -16.00
N SER A 366 -21.80 -26.02 -17.24
CA SER A 366 -23.14 -26.46 -17.62
C SER A 366 -23.57 -27.68 -16.80
N ILE A 367 -24.86 -27.75 -16.46
CA ILE A 367 -25.44 -28.92 -15.78
C ILE A 367 -25.34 -30.20 -16.63
N SER A 368 -25.19 -30.07 -17.95
CA SER A 368 -24.91 -31.21 -18.84
C SER A 368 -23.55 -31.85 -18.58
N ASP A 369 -22.62 -31.12 -17.98
CA ASP A 369 -21.29 -31.58 -17.58
C ASP A 369 -21.23 -31.85 -16.07
N SER A 370 -22.37 -32.10 -15.43
CA SER A 370 -22.42 -32.52 -14.03
C SER A 370 -21.94 -33.96 -13.81
N GLY A 371 -21.69 -34.31 -12.55
CA GLY A 371 -21.16 -35.61 -12.14
C GLY A 371 -19.65 -35.59 -11.92
N LYS A 372 -19.06 -36.75 -11.71
CA LYS A 372 -17.66 -36.87 -11.29
C LYS A 372 -16.67 -36.83 -12.45
N GLY A 373 -15.58 -36.11 -12.27
CA GLY A 373 -14.48 -36.00 -13.22
C GLY A 373 -13.12 -35.91 -12.51
N GLY A 374 -12.16 -35.29 -13.19
CA GLY A 374 -10.82 -35.04 -12.67
C GLY A 374 -10.19 -33.76 -13.21
N ALA A 375 -9.10 -33.36 -12.56
CA ALA A 375 -8.27 -32.23 -12.92
C ALA A 375 -6.79 -32.63 -12.81
N SER A 376 -5.96 -32.14 -13.72
CA SER A 376 -4.51 -32.40 -13.67
C SER A 376 -3.71 -31.25 -14.26
N GLY A 377 -2.46 -31.16 -13.86
CA GLY A 377 -1.54 -30.12 -14.31
C GLY A 377 -0.15 -30.30 -13.72
N LYS A 378 0.66 -29.25 -13.80
CA LYS A 378 2.02 -29.20 -13.29
C LYS A 378 2.23 -27.96 -12.42
N ILE A 379 2.93 -28.14 -11.31
CA ILE A 379 3.41 -27.04 -10.47
C ILE A 379 4.88 -26.79 -10.75
N ILE A 380 5.22 -25.57 -11.16
CA ILE A 380 6.58 -25.17 -11.52
C ILE A 380 7.07 -23.98 -10.70
N SER A 381 8.39 -23.82 -10.62
CA SER A 381 9.02 -22.72 -9.90
C SER A 381 9.08 -21.45 -10.77
N ALA A 382 8.66 -20.32 -10.22
CA ALA A 382 8.67 -19.01 -10.88
C ALA A 382 10.07 -18.60 -11.38
N SER A 383 11.12 -18.97 -10.65
CA SER A 383 12.50 -18.59 -10.97
C SER A 383 13.21 -19.53 -11.95
N THR A 384 12.68 -20.72 -12.21
CA THR A 384 13.38 -21.74 -13.00
C THR A 384 12.54 -22.40 -14.09
N GLY A 385 11.22 -22.32 -14.03
CA GLY A 385 10.30 -23.05 -14.92
C GLY A 385 10.27 -24.57 -14.68
N VAL A 386 11.04 -25.08 -13.71
CA VAL A 386 11.16 -26.51 -13.45
C VAL A 386 10.05 -26.99 -12.51
N GLY A 387 9.58 -28.22 -12.72
CA GLY A 387 8.56 -28.86 -11.89
C GLY A 387 9.04 -29.10 -10.46
N VAL A 388 8.19 -28.75 -9.48
CA VAL A 388 8.54 -28.82 -8.06
C VAL A 388 7.90 -30.04 -7.42
N ALA A 389 8.73 -30.96 -6.94
CA ALA A 389 8.29 -32.19 -6.29
C ALA A 389 7.94 -32.01 -4.81
N GLY A 390 7.02 -32.86 -4.32
CA GLY A 390 6.71 -33.02 -2.91
C GLY A 390 5.97 -31.85 -2.26
N LEU A 391 5.24 -31.05 -3.05
CA LEU A 391 4.34 -30.02 -2.55
C LEU A 391 2.98 -30.65 -2.20
N THR A 392 2.38 -30.24 -1.08
CA THR A 392 1.03 -30.64 -0.68
C THR A 392 0.01 -29.74 -1.36
N LEU A 393 -1.03 -30.34 -1.94
CA LEU A 393 -2.07 -29.66 -2.72
C LEU A 393 -3.43 -29.87 -2.04
N ASN A 394 -3.91 -28.86 -1.32
CA ASN A 394 -5.20 -28.89 -0.63
C ASN A 394 -6.30 -28.32 -1.53
N LEU A 395 -7.30 -29.12 -1.87
CA LEU A 395 -8.40 -28.70 -2.74
C LEU A 395 -9.59 -28.20 -1.91
N ARG A 396 -10.13 -27.02 -2.24
CA ARG A 396 -11.32 -26.41 -1.63
C ARG A 396 -12.33 -26.06 -2.71
N LYS A 397 -13.63 -26.17 -2.45
CA LYS A 397 -14.69 -25.89 -3.42
C LYS A 397 -14.92 -24.39 -3.59
N GLY A 398 -15.11 -23.90 -4.82
CA GLY A 398 -15.31 -22.48 -5.12
C GLY A 398 -14.02 -21.78 -5.58
N ILE A 399 -14.17 -20.62 -6.20
CA ILE A 399 -13.10 -19.85 -6.86
C ILE A 399 -12.48 -18.89 -5.85
N ASN A 400 -11.14 -18.87 -5.75
CA ASN A 400 -10.38 -18.13 -4.74
C ASN A 400 -10.75 -18.47 -3.28
N ASN A 401 -11.30 -19.65 -3.00
CA ASN A 401 -11.69 -20.04 -1.67
C ASN A 401 -10.47 -20.41 -0.79
N ILE A 402 -10.26 -19.64 0.28
CA ILE A 402 -9.25 -19.89 1.30
C ILE A 402 -9.85 -20.11 2.71
N TYR A 403 -11.18 -20.19 2.81
CA TYR A 403 -11.90 -20.13 4.08
C TYR A 403 -12.54 -21.45 4.49
N THR A 404 -13.07 -22.23 3.53
CA THR A 404 -13.78 -23.48 3.85
C THR A 404 -12.82 -24.65 4.00
N ASP A 405 -13.29 -25.74 4.59
CA ASP A 405 -12.49 -26.97 4.75
C ASP A 405 -11.94 -27.55 3.43
N VAL A 406 -10.82 -28.26 3.56
CA VAL A 406 -10.18 -29.03 2.49
C VAL A 406 -11.05 -30.24 2.17
N ILE A 407 -11.44 -30.39 0.91
CA ILE A 407 -12.27 -31.51 0.45
C ILE A 407 -11.45 -32.77 0.16
N THR A 408 -10.22 -32.59 -0.31
CA THR A 408 -9.26 -33.65 -0.61
C THR A 408 -7.87 -33.05 -0.77
N GLU A 409 -6.84 -33.89 -0.70
CA GLU A 409 -5.46 -33.51 -0.90
C GLU A 409 -4.77 -34.36 -1.95
N SER A 410 -3.70 -33.83 -2.54
CA SER A 410 -2.78 -34.55 -3.42
C SER A 410 -1.35 -34.05 -3.17
N ASN A 411 -0.38 -34.67 -3.83
CA ASN A 411 1.01 -34.22 -3.78
C ASN A 411 1.60 -34.16 -5.18
N THR A 412 2.51 -33.22 -5.40
CA THR A 412 3.24 -33.16 -6.67
C THR A 412 4.25 -34.29 -6.79
N SER A 413 4.30 -34.90 -7.98
CA SER A 413 5.24 -35.97 -8.30
C SER A 413 6.67 -35.43 -8.51
N SER A 414 7.64 -36.32 -8.80
CA SER A 414 9.05 -35.94 -9.03
C SER A 414 9.28 -34.89 -10.13
N ASN A 415 8.36 -34.74 -11.08
CA ASN A 415 8.44 -33.75 -12.15
C ASN A 415 7.44 -32.58 -11.96
N GLY A 416 6.84 -32.45 -10.78
CA GLY A 416 5.88 -31.41 -10.44
C GLY A 416 4.44 -31.68 -10.90
N THR A 417 4.14 -32.82 -11.53
CA THR A 417 2.75 -33.12 -11.97
C THR A 417 1.84 -33.50 -10.81
N TYR A 418 0.55 -33.26 -10.98
CA TYR A 418 -0.49 -33.66 -10.04
C TYR A 418 -1.78 -34.11 -10.75
N SER A 419 -2.63 -34.83 -10.03
CA SER A 419 -3.98 -35.14 -10.48
C SER A 419 -4.95 -35.27 -9.31
N PHE A 420 -6.18 -34.79 -9.50
CA PHE A 420 -7.36 -35.10 -8.71
C PHE A 420 -8.33 -35.90 -9.58
N ASN A 421 -8.92 -36.94 -9.00
CA ASN A 421 -9.88 -37.81 -9.69
C ASN A 421 -11.11 -38.02 -8.82
N ASN A 422 -12.23 -38.36 -9.46
CA ASN A 422 -13.49 -38.67 -8.78
C ASN A 422 -14.03 -37.49 -7.95
N ILE A 423 -13.83 -36.27 -8.45
CA ILE A 423 -14.29 -35.01 -7.86
C ILE A 423 -15.58 -34.58 -8.57
N GLU A 424 -16.57 -34.08 -7.83
CA GLU A 424 -17.79 -33.54 -8.43
C GLU A 424 -17.49 -32.36 -9.35
N ALA A 425 -18.26 -32.19 -10.42
CA ALA A 425 -18.11 -31.04 -11.30
C ALA A 425 -18.29 -29.72 -10.52
N GLY A 426 -17.44 -28.74 -10.83
CA GLY A 426 -17.39 -27.45 -10.14
C GLY A 426 -16.06 -26.74 -10.34
N ASN A 427 -15.98 -25.48 -9.91
CA ASN A 427 -14.71 -24.80 -9.75
C ASN A 427 -14.17 -24.98 -8.33
N TYR A 428 -12.85 -24.95 -8.23
CA TYR A 428 -12.11 -25.26 -7.02
C TYR A 428 -10.89 -24.35 -6.90
N THR A 429 -10.46 -24.14 -5.66
CA THR A 429 -9.19 -23.50 -5.34
C THR A 429 -8.24 -24.54 -4.79
N MET A 430 -7.08 -24.67 -5.44
CA MET A 430 -5.98 -25.50 -5.00
C MET A 430 -4.97 -24.64 -4.25
N GLU A 431 -4.84 -24.89 -2.95
CA GLU A 431 -3.80 -24.34 -2.09
C GLU A 431 -2.55 -25.22 -2.15
N ILE A 432 -1.41 -24.60 -2.48
CA ILE A 432 -0.12 -25.26 -2.67
C ILE A 432 0.78 -24.92 -1.50
N VAL A 433 1.19 -25.92 -0.72
CA VAL A 433 1.97 -25.75 0.51
C VAL A 433 3.29 -26.55 0.45
N ASP A 434 4.39 -25.90 0.81
CA ASP A 434 5.69 -26.56 0.99
C ASP A 434 5.92 -26.99 2.45
N ASN A 435 5.47 -28.21 2.74
CA ASN A 435 5.66 -28.86 4.04
C ASN A 435 7.03 -29.54 4.20
N SER A 436 7.92 -29.43 3.20
CA SER A 436 9.21 -30.11 3.27
C SER A 436 10.20 -29.42 4.22
N SER A 437 11.31 -30.10 4.48
CA SER A 437 12.45 -29.60 5.24
C SER A 437 13.51 -28.91 4.39
N ARG A 438 13.20 -28.53 3.14
CA ARG A 438 14.15 -27.85 2.25
C ARG A 438 14.53 -26.46 2.79
N THR A 439 15.75 -26.02 2.48
CA THR A 439 16.31 -24.75 2.98
C THR A 439 15.52 -23.53 2.47
N GLU A 440 15.23 -23.49 1.17
CA GLU A 440 14.45 -22.44 0.54
C GLU A 440 13.01 -22.91 0.33
N LYS A 441 12.11 -22.48 1.22
CA LYS A 441 10.70 -22.83 1.14
C LYS A 441 9.95 -21.99 0.10
N TYR A 442 8.96 -22.62 -0.52
CA TYR A 442 8.00 -21.92 -1.36
C TYR A 442 6.90 -21.23 -0.53
N ILE A 443 6.51 -20.04 -0.98
CA ILE A 443 5.39 -19.26 -0.45
C ILE A 443 4.09 -19.97 -0.80
N THR A 444 3.17 -20.07 0.17
CA THR A 444 1.84 -20.64 -0.07
C THR A 444 1.14 -19.90 -1.20
N THR A 445 0.67 -20.64 -2.19
CA THR A 445 0.07 -20.09 -3.41
C THR A 445 -1.26 -20.77 -3.71
N TYR A 446 -2.21 -20.02 -4.26
CA TYR A 446 -3.54 -20.50 -4.63
C TYR A 446 -3.73 -20.46 -6.14
N VAL A 447 -4.33 -21.50 -6.70
CA VAL A 447 -4.61 -21.66 -8.14
C VAL A 447 -6.05 -22.14 -8.30
N ASN A 448 -6.82 -21.49 -9.18
CA ASN A 448 -8.16 -21.94 -9.52
C ASN A 448 -8.09 -23.09 -10.54
N ILE A 449 -8.86 -24.14 -10.31
CA ILE A 449 -9.01 -25.28 -11.22
C ILE A 449 -10.49 -25.62 -11.38
N LYS A 450 -10.85 -26.26 -12.50
CA LYS A 450 -12.20 -26.73 -12.79
C LYS A 450 -12.23 -28.24 -13.00
N VAL A 451 -13.38 -28.84 -12.69
CA VAL A 451 -13.69 -30.25 -12.93
C VAL A 451 -15.00 -30.34 -13.69
N MET A 452 -15.03 -31.17 -14.74
CA MET A 452 -16.24 -31.46 -15.53
C MET A 452 -16.54 -32.96 -15.49
N GLY A 453 -17.82 -33.32 -15.42
CA GLY A 453 -18.29 -34.70 -15.32
C GLY A 453 -17.84 -35.57 -16.49
N GLY A 454 -17.38 -36.79 -16.18
CA GLY A 454 -16.95 -37.78 -17.16
C GLY A 454 -15.62 -37.47 -17.87
N LYS A 455 -14.90 -36.43 -17.46
CA LYS A 455 -13.69 -35.93 -18.14
C LYS A 455 -12.55 -35.69 -17.14
N ILE A 456 -11.31 -35.65 -17.66
CA ILE A 456 -10.15 -35.13 -16.93
C ILE A 456 -9.71 -33.86 -17.64
N ILE A 457 -9.79 -32.73 -16.95
CA ILE A 457 -9.36 -31.43 -17.48
C ILE A 457 -7.87 -31.26 -17.19
N THR A 458 -7.05 -31.20 -18.24
CA THR A 458 -5.58 -31.10 -18.17
C THR A 458 -5.10 -29.65 -18.22
N ASP A 459 -3.78 -29.47 -18.12
CA ASP A 459 -3.10 -28.17 -18.31
C ASP A 459 -3.54 -27.08 -17.34
N GLN A 460 -3.97 -27.49 -16.15
CA GLN A 460 -4.32 -26.59 -15.05
C GLN A 460 -3.06 -26.33 -14.21
N ASN A 461 -2.12 -25.58 -14.77
CA ASN A 461 -0.80 -25.42 -14.19
C ASN A 461 -0.78 -24.39 -13.04
N GLY A 462 0.21 -24.54 -12.15
CA GLY A 462 0.45 -23.59 -11.06
C GLY A 462 1.91 -23.17 -10.98
N VAL A 463 2.16 -21.96 -10.49
CA VAL A 463 3.50 -21.40 -10.34
C VAL A 463 3.73 -21.02 -8.89
N VAL A 464 4.86 -21.47 -8.32
CA VAL A 464 5.25 -21.18 -6.93
C VAL A 464 6.54 -20.35 -6.88
N SER A 465 6.58 -19.40 -5.96
CA SER A 465 7.77 -18.58 -5.69
C SER A 465 8.40 -18.95 -4.35
N THR A 466 9.72 -18.90 -4.25
CA THR A 466 10.42 -18.93 -2.96
C THR A 466 10.23 -17.62 -2.19
N ASN A 467 10.55 -17.62 -0.89
CA ASN A 467 10.61 -16.41 -0.09
C ASN A 467 11.52 -15.35 -0.72
N LEU A 468 11.08 -14.11 -0.64
CA LEU A 468 11.80 -12.95 -1.14
C LEU A 468 12.69 -12.34 -0.06
N GLU A 469 13.88 -11.88 -0.44
CA GLU A 469 14.73 -11.10 0.46
C GLU A 469 14.12 -9.71 0.70
N LYS A 470 14.61 -9.02 1.74
CA LYS A 470 14.12 -7.70 2.12
C LYS A 470 14.16 -6.75 0.92
N ASN A 471 13.03 -6.08 0.66
CA ASN A 471 12.83 -5.10 -0.43
C ASN A 471 12.76 -5.69 -1.85
N GLN A 472 12.79 -7.01 -2.02
CA GLN A 472 12.50 -7.61 -3.32
C GLN A 472 11.00 -7.56 -3.61
N VAL A 473 10.67 -7.35 -4.89
CA VAL A 473 9.33 -7.49 -5.45
C VAL A 473 9.42 -8.45 -6.61
N ARG A 474 8.66 -9.55 -6.54
CA ARG A 474 8.56 -10.51 -7.65
C ARG A 474 7.21 -10.44 -8.30
N ILE A 475 7.21 -10.44 -9.62
CA ILE A 475 6.04 -10.27 -10.45
C ILE A 475 6.00 -11.47 -11.39
N VAL A 476 4.94 -12.26 -11.29
CA VAL A 476 4.76 -13.49 -12.06
C VAL A 476 3.59 -13.31 -12.98
N LEU A 477 3.85 -13.29 -14.28
CA LEU A 477 2.87 -13.32 -15.35
C LEU A 477 2.62 -14.77 -15.76
N THR A 478 1.34 -15.13 -15.90
CA THR A 478 0.88 -16.39 -16.51
C THR A 478 -0.23 -16.06 -17.50
N TRP A 479 -0.50 -16.94 -18.47
CA TRP A 479 -1.62 -16.77 -19.40
C TRP A 479 -2.22 -18.12 -19.82
N GLY A 480 -3.17 -18.09 -20.75
CA GLY A 480 -3.69 -19.28 -21.38
C GLY A 480 -2.76 -19.84 -22.44
N ILE A 481 -3.29 -20.72 -23.28
CA ILE A 481 -2.56 -21.23 -24.44
C ILE A 481 -2.36 -20.18 -25.55
N LYS A 482 -3.23 -19.17 -25.60
CA LYS A 482 -3.24 -18.11 -26.61
C LYS A 482 -3.24 -16.72 -25.95
N PRO A 483 -2.47 -15.75 -26.49
CA PRO A 483 -1.46 -15.95 -27.54
C PRO A 483 -0.34 -16.89 -27.06
N ASN A 484 0.43 -17.42 -28.00
CA ASN A 484 1.54 -18.33 -27.67
C ASN A 484 2.56 -17.68 -26.74
N ASP A 485 2.66 -16.35 -26.76
CA ASP A 485 3.69 -15.58 -26.07
C ASP A 485 3.14 -14.22 -25.62
N LEU A 486 3.53 -13.78 -24.43
CA LEU A 486 3.20 -12.48 -23.85
C LEU A 486 4.40 -11.92 -23.10
N ASP A 487 4.91 -10.79 -23.57
CA ASP A 487 6.11 -10.17 -23.00
C ASP A 487 5.78 -9.28 -21.80
N SER A 488 6.46 -9.50 -20.69
CA SER A 488 6.50 -8.58 -19.56
C SER A 488 7.54 -7.49 -19.75
N HIS A 489 7.15 -6.29 -19.35
CA HIS A 489 7.98 -5.10 -19.44
C HIS A 489 7.98 -4.35 -18.11
N MET A 490 9.18 -4.01 -17.65
CA MET A 490 9.40 -3.14 -16.49
C MET A 490 10.11 -1.88 -16.93
N LEU A 491 9.45 -0.73 -16.74
CA LEU A 491 9.97 0.59 -17.06
C LEU A 491 10.21 1.38 -15.77
N SER A 492 11.39 2.00 -15.66
CA SER A 492 11.62 3.06 -14.69
C SER A 492 11.84 4.37 -15.44
N ASN A 493 11.10 5.42 -15.06
CA ASN A 493 11.27 6.78 -15.56
C ASN A 493 11.86 7.70 -14.49
N ASN A 494 12.53 7.13 -13.48
CA ASN A 494 13.14 7.91 -12.40
C ASN A 494 14.31 8.72 -12.96
N ILE A 495 14.34 10.02 -12.66
CA ILE A 495 15.38 10.94 -13.15
C ILE A 495 16.75 10.40 -12.71
N GLY A 496 17.65 10.17 -13.69
CA GLY A 496 18.99 9.61 -13.45
C GLY A 496 19.08 8.08 -13.43
N ASN A 497 17.96 7.35 -13.45
CA ASN A 497 17.94 5.88 -13.54
C ASN A 497 16.79 5.39 -14.43
N ILE A 498 16.73 5.93 -15.66
CA ILE A 498 15.76 5.51 -16.66
C ILE A 498 16.22 4.19 -17.27
N PHE A 499 15.38 3.17 -17.21
CA PHE A 499 15.67 1.88 -17.82
C PHE A 499 14.40 1.16 -18.26
N HIS A 500 14.58 0.20 -19.16
CA HIS A 500 13.54 -0.70 -19.62
C HIS A 500 14.07 -2.13 -19.61
N VAL A 501 13.47 -2.99 -18.78
CA VAL A 501 13.72 -4.43 -18.74
C VAL A 501 12.60 -5.15 -19.48
N TYR A 502 12.96 -5.98 -20.45
CA TYR A 502 12.07 -6.79 -21.30
C TYR A 502 12.88 -7.88 -22.02
N TYR A 503 12.25 -8.71 -22.87
CA TYR A 503 12.92 -9.82 -23.56
C TYR A 503 14.24 -9.43 -24.26
N GLY A 504 14.28 -8.22 -24.86
CA GLY A 504 15.45 -7.69 -25.57
C GLY A 504 16.54 -7.11 -24.67
N ASN A 505 16.20 -6.77 -23.43
CA ASN A 505 17.12 -6.28 -22.41
C ASN A 505 16.71 -6.82 -21.03
N LYS A 506 17.17 -8.02 -20.69
CA LYS A 506 16.61 -8.79 -19.57
C LYS A 506 17.07 -8.35 -18.19
N THR A 507 18.08 -7.49 -18.09
CA THR A 507 18.66 -7.10 -16.80
C THR A 507 19.02 -5.64 -16.78
N HIS A 508 18.79 -4.99 -15.64
CA HIS A 508 19.29 -3.65 -15.37
C HIS A 508 20.12 -3.62 -14.08
N TYR A 509 21.28 -2.97 -14.17
CA TYR A 509 22.20 -2.76 -13.06
C TYR A 509 22.41 -1.26 -12.84
N ASP A 510 22.56 -0.87 -11.58
CA ASP A 510 23.04 0.45 -11.17
C ASP A 510 24.42 0.27 -10.53
N GLY A 511 25.47 0.53 -11.30
CA GLY A 511 26.83 0.09 -10.97
C GLY A 511 26.92 -1.44 -10.91
N GLU A 512 27.31 -1.99 -9.76
CA GLU A 512 27.37 -3.44 -9.51
C GLU A 512 26.06 -4.02 -8.95
N LYS A 513 25.08 -3.15 -8.62
CA LYS A 513 23.84 -3.55 -7.96
C LYS A 513 22.81 -4.02 -8.99
N LEU A 514 22.37 -5.28 -8.90
CA LEU A 514 21.23 -5.76 -9.68
C LEU A 514 19.95 -5.09 -9.19
N VAL A 515 19.31 -4.32 -10.07
CA VAL A 515 18.08 -3.56 -9.77
C VAL A 515 16.86 -4.34 -10.22
N CYS A 516 16.86 -4.79 -11.48
CA CYS A 516 15.72 -5.46 -12.09
C CYS A 516 16.19 -6.55 -13.05
N MET A 517 15.48 -7.68 -13.07
CA MET A 517 15.73 -8.76 -14.02
C MET A 517 14.41 -9.41 -14.44
N LEU A 518 14.31 -9.74 -15.73
CA LEU A 518 13.41 -10.76 -16.25
C LEU A 518 14.07 -12.12 -15.96
N ASP A 519 13.71 -12.71 -14.82
CA ASP A 519 14.32 -13.93 -14.28
C ASP A 519 14.04 -15.15 -15.15
N LEU A 520 12.81 -15.24 -15.64
CA LEU A 520 12.32 -16.32 -16.49
C LEU A 520 11.50 -15.71 -17.62
N ASP A 521 11.86 -16.09 -18.83
CA ASP A 521 11.29 -15.62 -20.09
C ASP A 521 10.76 -16.87 -20.81
N ASP A 522 9.47 -17.15 -20.67
CA ASP A 522 8.82 -18.29 -21.31
C ASP A 522 8.15 -17.83 -22.61
N ILE A 523 8.72 -18.27 -23.73
CA ILE A 523 8.27 -17.90 -25.08
C ILE A 523 7.14 -18.81 -25.58
N THR A 524 6.51 -19.59 -24.70
CA THR A 524 5.47 -20.56 -25.02
C THR A 524 4.25 -20.40 -24.12
N SER A 525 3.13 -20.95 -24.59
CA SER A 525 1.84 -20.96 -23.91
C SER A 525 1.93 -21.19 -22.40
N PHE A 526 1.01 -20.58 -21.65
CA PHE A 526 0.87 -20.69 -20.19
C PHE A 526 1.89 -19.90 -19.35
N GLY A 527 2.99 -19.45 -19.94
CA GLY A 527 4.10 -18.85 -19.21
C GLY A 527 4.72 -19.83 -18.18
N PRO A 528 5.32 -19.35 -17.08
CA PRO A 528 5.32 -17.97 -16.62
C PRO A 528 6.46 -17.14 -17.18
N GLU A 529 6.21 -15.83 -17.31
CA GLU A 529 7.28 -14.86 -17.23
C GLU A 529 7.41 -14.35 -15.79
N THR A 530 8.64 -14.24 -15.29
CA THR A 530 8.90 -13.75 -13.94
C THR A 530 9.88 -12.59 -13.99
N THR A 531 9.46 -11.43 -13.51
CA THR A 531 10.30 -10.25 -13.34
C THR A 531 10.48 -9.96 -11.85
N THR A 532 11.71 -9.76 -11.40
CA THR A 532 12.02 -9.38 -10.01
C THR A 532 12.73 -8.03 -9.97
N LEU A 533 12.22 -7.12 -9.14
CA LEU A 533 12.97 -5.99 -8.62
C LEU A 533 13.76 -6.48 -7.41
N TYR A 534 15.09 -6.50 -7.53
CA TYR A 534 15.96 -7.02 -6.49
C TYR A 534 16.27 -5.96 -5.45
N ASN A 535 16.81 -4.83 -5.92
CA ASN A 535 17.20 -3.69 -5.09
C ASN A 535 16.76 -2.40 -5.79
N PRO A 536 15.43 -2.16 -5.92
CA PRO A 536 14.94 -1.00 -6.62
C PRO A 536 15.45 0.30 -5.98
N ASN A 537 15.96 1.21 -6.80
CA ASN A 537 16.19 2.60 -6.42
C ASN A 537 14.87 3.26 -6.03
N VAL A 538 14.91 4.36 -5.29
CA VAL A 538 13.70 5.15 -5.01
C VAL A 538 13.02 5.57 -6.30
N GLY A 539 11.71 5.43 -6.33
CA GLY A 539 10.85 6.00 -7.35
C GLY A 539 9.83 5.01 -7.87
N VAL A 540 9.31 5.29 -9.06
CA VAL A 540 8.16 4.59 -9.62
C VAL A 540 8.59 3.67 -10.77
N TYR A 541 8.06 2.45 -10.71
CA TYR A 541 8.31 1.37 -11.65
C TYR A 541 6.99 0.96 -12.29
N GLN A 542 6.86 1.15 -13.60
CA GLN A 542 5.67 0.76 -14.35
C GLN A 542 5.86 -0.64 -14.91
N PHE A 543 4.92 -1.53 -14.59
CA PHE A 543 4.86 -2.88 -15.13
C PHE A 543 3.70 -3.02 -16.12
N TYR A 544 3.98 -3.50 -17.32
CA TYR A 544 2.99 -3.70 -18.37
C TYR A 544 3.29 -4.96 -19.19
N ILE A 545 2.25 -5.49 -19.83
CA ILE A 545 2.35 -6.65 -20.72
C ILE A 545 2.17 -6.20 -22.16
N HIS A 546 2.94 -6.76 -23.09
CA HIS A 546 2.85 -6.48 -24.51
C HIS A 546 2.59 -7.76 -25.30
N ASN A 547 1.46 -7.79 -26.01
CA ASN A 547 1.17 -8.83 -26.99
C ASN A 547 1.74 -8.41 -28.35
N TYR A 548 3.04 -8.64 -28.55
CA TYR A 548 3.73 -8.25 -29.79
C TYR A 548 3.13 -8.93 -31.03
N SER A 549 2.83 -10.23 -30.92
CA SER A 549 2.31 -11.05 -32.03
C SER A 549 0.97 -10.52 -32.55
N GLY A 550 0.07 -10.11 -31.64
CA GLY A 550 -1.30 -9.78 -31.96
C GLY A 550 -2.10 -10.93 -32.58
N GLU A 551 -1.64 -12.19 -32.43
CA GLU A 551 -2.30 -13.36 -33.03
C GLU A 551 -3.65 -13.69 -32.39
N TYR A 552 -3.81 -13.27 -31.14
CA TYR A 552 -5.00 -13.46 -30.32
C TYR A 552 -5.24 -12.21 -29.49
N PRO A 553 -6.49 -11.76 -29.27
CA PRO A 553 -6.76 -10.58 -28.47
C PRO A 553 -6.20 -10.70 -27.04
N LEU A 554 -5.50 -9.66 -26.56
CA LEU A 554 -4.90 -9.64 -25.22
C LEU A 554 -5.96 -9.82 -24.12
N SER A 555 -7.12 -9.18 -24.27
CA SER A 555 -8.27 -9.30 -23.35
C SER A 555 -8.85 -10.71 -23.24
N LYS A 556 -8.55 -11.61 -24.19
CA LYS A 556 -9.02 -13.00 -24.17
C LYS A 556 -7.93 -13.99 -23.74
N SER A 557 -6.72 -13.50 -23.45
CA SER A 557 -5.56 -14.34 -23.17
C SER A 557 -5.63 -15.13 -21.86
N ASN A 558 -6.56 -14.80 -20.96
CA ASN A 558 -6.56 -15.23 -19.55
C ASN A 558 -5.23 -14.89 -18.83
N ALA A 559 -4.58 -13.80 -19.23
CA ALA A 559 -3.36 -13.35 -18.55
C ALA A 559 -3.65 -12.91 -17.11
N CYS A 560 -2.78 -13.33 -16.19
CA CYS A 560 -2.86 -13.07 -14.78
C CYS A 560 -1.47 -12.68 -14.26
N VAL A 561 -1.39 -11.56 -13.53
CA VAL A 561 -0.17 -11.05 -12.91
C VAL A 561 -0.31 -11.14 -11.40
N LYS A 562 0.59 -11.90 -10.75
CA LYS A 562 0.69 -11.99 -9.29
C LYS A 562 1.92 -11.24 -8.80
N VAL A 563 1.75 -10.37 -7.81
CA VAL A 563 2.83 -9.58 -7.21
C VAL A 563 3.10 -10.08 -5.78
N TYR A 564 4.34 -10.44 -5.52
CA TYR A 564 4.85 -10.91 -4.24
C TYR A 564 5.75 -9.82 -3.65
N LEU A 565 5.50 -9.44 -2.40
CA LEU A 565 6.36 -8.53 -1.64
C LEU A 565 7.10 -9.30 -0.54
N SER A 566 8.29 -8.83 -0.20
CA SER A 566 9.07 -9.35 0.93
C SER A 566 8.26 -9.42 2.23
N GLY A 567 8.17 -10.63 2.80
CA GLY A 567 7.55 -10.87 4.11
C GLY A 567 6.07 -11.27 4.06
N ASP A 568 5.43 -11.24 2.89
CA ASP A 568 4.07 -11.75 2.72
C ASP A 568 4.06 -13.28 2.63
N SER A 569 3.02 -13.90 3.21
CA SER A 569 2.87 -15.36 3.25
C SER A 569 2.14 -15.94 2.03
N TYR A 570 1.67 -15.08 1.12
CA TYR A 570 0.97 -15.38 -0.13
C TYR A 570 1.08 -14.16 -1.08
N PRO A 571 0.73 -14.25 -2.38
CA PRO A 571 0.81 -13.11 -3.29
C PRO A 571 -0.01 -11.90 -2.78
N LYS A 572 0.59 -10.72 -2.72
CA LYS A 572 -0.05 -9.52 -2.18
C LYS A 572 -1.14 -8.96 -3.08
N TYR A 573 -0.86 -8.94 -4.39
CA TYR A 573 -1.77 -8.43 -5.41
C TYR A 573 -1.92 -9.46 -6.53
N THR A 574 -3.12 -9.52 -7.11
CA THR A 574 -3.42 -10.31 -8.31
C THR A 574 -4.21 -9.42 -9.26
N PHE A 575 -3.71 -9.29 -10.49
CA PHE A 575 -4.35 -8.54 -11.56
C PHE A 575 -4.72 -9.50 -12.68
N ASN A 576 -5.97 -9.46 -13.13
CA ASN A 576 -6.42 -10.24 -14.27
C ASN A 576 -6.61 -9.31 -15.46
N VAL A 577 -6.26 -9.78 -16.65
CA VAL A 577 -6.36 -8.97 -17.87
C VAL A 577 -7.80 -8.48 -18.06
N PRO A 578 -8.01 -7.16 -18.20
CA PRO A 578 -9.35 -6.60 -18.32
C PRO A 578 -9.89 -6.78 -19.74
N GLU A 579 -11.18 -6.48 -19.93
CA GLU A 579 -11.70 -6.27 -21.28
C GLU A 579 -11.07 -5.03 -21.93
N GLY A 580 -11.05 -5.02 -23.25
CA GLY A 580 -10.51 -3.92 -24.04
C GLY A 580 -9.95 -4.37 -25.37
N SER A 581 -9.57 -3.39 -26.17
CA SER A 581 -8.90 -3.59 -27.46
C SER A 581 -7.55 -2.90 -27.43
N GLY A 582 -6.51 -3.60 -27.85
CA GLY A 582 -5.16 -3.08 -27.78
C GLY A 582 -4.14 -4.20 -27.76
N ARG A 583 -2.87 -3.82 -27.68
CA ARG A 583 -1.75 -4.75 -27.59
C ARG A 583 -0.97 -4.61 -26.30
N ILE A 584 -1.19 -3.53 -25.55
CA ILE A 584 -0.51 -3.26 -24.29
C ILE A 584 -1.53 -3.30 -23.17
N TRP A 585 -1.21 -4.04 -22.10
CA TRP A 585 -1.93 -4.00 -20.84
C TRP A 585 -1.05 -3.33 -19.79
N ASP A 586 -1.37 -2.10 -19.44
CA ASP A 586 -0.73 -1.40 -18.32
C ASP A 586 -1.31 -1.96 -17.01
N VAL A 587 -0.49 -2.69 -16.26
CA VAL A 587 -0.97 -3.46 -15.09
C VAL A 587 -0.96 -2.59 -13.85
N PHE A 588 0.22 -2.09 -13.46
CA PHE A 588 0.38 -1.30 -12.25
C PHE A 588 1.65 -0.43 -12.28
N CYS A 589 1.69 0.55 -11.36
CA CYS A 589 2.90 1.25 -10.95
C CYS A 589 3.27 0.83 -9.52
N TYR A 590 4.52 0.48 -9.28
CA TYR A 590 5.07 0.20 -7.96
C TYR A 590 5.95 1.37 -7.51
N ASN A 591 5.64 1.94 -6.35
CA ASN A 591 6.48 2.95 -5.71
C ASN A 591 7.37 2.26 -4.66
N SER A 592 8.68 2.26 -4.91
CA SER A 592 9.65 1.58 -4.03
C SER A 592 9.84 2.26 -2.68
N ALA A 593 9.53 3.55 -2.55
CA ALA A 593 9.61 4.28 -1.28
C ALA A 593 8.49 3.85 -0.33
N THR A 594 7.25 3.95 -0.80
CA THR A 594 6.04 3.61 -0.01
C THR A 594 5.78 2.10 0.04
N LYS A 595 6.42 1.33 -0.85
CA LYS A 595 6.14 -0.10 -1.10
C LYS A 595 4.70 -0.36 -1.52
N THR A 596 4.05 0.63 -2.11
CA THR A 596 2.67 0.53 -2.57
C THR A 596 2.61 0.22 -4.06
N VAL A 597 1.58 -0.55 -4.43
CA VAL A 597 1.21 -0.80 -5.82
C VAL A 597 -0.05 0.00 -6.13
N THR A 598 0.04 0.85 -7.15
CA THR A 598 -1.10 1.57 -7.72
C THR A 598 -1.58 0.83 -8.96
N ALA A 599 -2.81 0.32 -8.91
CA ALA A 599 -3.42 -0.36 -10.04
C ALA A 599 -3.65 0.60 -11.22
N ILE A 600 -3.36 0.16 -12.44
CA ILE A 600 -3.79 0.82 -13.69
C ILE A 600 -4.80 -0.06 -14.40
N ASN A 601 -4.48 -1.35 -14.51
CA ASN A 601 -5.29 -2.44 -15.05
C ASN A 601 -6.14 -2.07 -16.28
N SER A 602 -5.52 -1.54 -17.34
CA SER A 602 -6.22 -1.14 -18.57
C SER A 602 -5.45 -1.52 -19.83
N ILE A 603 -6.19 -1.78 -20.91
CA ILE A 603 -5.63 -2.11 -22.23
C ILE A 603 -5.63 -0.86 -23.12
N ARG A 604 -4.55 -0.67 -23.89
CA ARG A 604 -4.42 0.37 -24.93
C ARG A 604 -3.81 -0.11 -26.25
#